data_AF-A0A7K2P3V9-F1
#
_entry.id   AF-A0A7K2P3V9-F1
#
_cell.length_a   1.000
_cell.length_b   1.000
_cell.length_c   1.000
_cell.angle_alpha   90.00
_cell.angle_beta   90.00
_cell.angle_gamma   90.00
#
_symmetry.space_group_name_H-M   'P 1'
#
loop_
_entity.id
_entity.type
_entity.pdbx_description
1 polymer ?
#
loop_
_entity_poly.entity_id
_entity_poly.type
_entity_poly.pdbx_seq_one_letter_code
_entity_poly.pdbx_strand_id
1 'polypeptide(L)'
;QPMEAINDPASLGYVYGAVTEHLGWRRGDEEGTVMALAALGDSARFRNLFTTAVRTTATGFRIHPGYFPTRTLTSGYPRTSQRFIAETCPERHPSEPLTDVHRDLAAALQERTEQVMVHLARRARALTGSRRLCVGGGVATNCVSIGKIVEAGIFDEVFVPPAPGDAGTAIGAALAVHVDGR
;
A
#
# COMPACT_ATOMS: atom_id res chain seq x y z
N GLN A 1 -20.91 2.35 12.61
CA GLN A 1 -19.69 3.08 13.05
C GLN A 1 -18.49 2.14 12.92
N PRO A 2 -17.32 2.60 12.47
CA PRO A 2 -16.14 1.75 12.33
C PRO A 2 -15.65 1.25 13.70
N MET A 3 -15.15 0.01 13.78
CA MET A 3 -14.57 -0.53 15.01
C MET A 3 -13.20 0.11 15.33
N GLU A 4 -12.37 0.29 14.30
CA GLU A 4 -11.10 1.00 14.37
C GLU A 4 -10.85 1.75 13.06
N ALA A 5 -10.09 2.84 13.13
CA ALA A 5 -9.63 3.60 11.99
C ALA A 5 -8.17 4.02 12.19
N ILE A 6 -7.39 3.94 11.11
CA ILE A 6 -6.06 4.52 11.03
C ILE A 6 -6.20 5.84 10.28
N ASN A 7 -5.89 6.94 10.95
CA ASN A 7 -6.05 8.27 10.38
C ASN A 7 -4.81 8.70 9.59
N ASP A 8 -5.00 9.69 8.72
CA ASP A 8 -3.92 10.43 8.08
C ASP A 8 -2.90 10.90 9.13
N PRO A 9 -1.58 10.83 8.87
CA PRO A 9 -0.94 10.60 7.57
C PRO A 9 -0.63 9.14 7.22
N ALA A 10 -1.12 8.16 7.98
CA ALA A 10 -0.76 6.75 7.79
C ALA A 10 -1.55 6.09 6.64
N SER A 11 -1.09 6.28 5.39
CA SER A 11 -1.66 5.69 4.18
C SER A 11 -0.64 4.86 3.39
N LEU A 12 -0.89 3.54 3.27
CA LEU A 12 -0.07 2.67 2.43
C LEU A 12 -0.15 3.05 0.95
N GLY A 13 -1.34 3.42 0.46
CA GLY A 13 -1.52 3.85 -0.92
C GLY A 13 -0.72 5.11 -1.23
N TYR A 14 -0.59 6.03 -0.26
CA TYR A 14 0.28 7.20 -0.40
C TYR A 14 1.75 6.83 -0.56
N VAL A 15 2.26 5.91 0.29
CA VAL A 15 3.65 5.44 0.19
C VAL A 15 3.91 4.74 -1.13
N TYR A 16 3.00 3.85 -1.53
CA TYR A 16 3.14 3.09 -2.77
C TYR A 16 3.12 4.01 -4.00
N GLY A 17 2.20 4.97 -4.03
CA GLY A 17 2.14 5.99 -5.07
C GLY A 17 3.35 6.93 -5.07
N ALA A 18 3.90 7.28 -3.90
CA ALA A 18 5.09 8.12 -3.78
C ALA A 18 6.33 7.43 -4.39
N VAL A 19 6.51 6.13 -4.12
CA VAL A 19 7.61 5.36 -4.72
C VAL A 19 7.36 5.09 -6.20
N THR A 20 6.10 4.94 -6.63
CA THR A 20 5.75 4.83 -8.06
C THR A 20 6.17 6.08 -8.83
N GLU A 21 5.86 7.25 -8.29
CA GLU A 21 6.29 8.54 -8.85
C GLU A 21 7.81 8.70 -8.84
N HIS A 22 8.47 8.33 -7.73
CA HIS A 22 9.93 8.35 -7.60
C HIS A 22 10.64 7.44 -8.63
N LEU A 23 10.02 6.32 -8.99
CA LEU A 23 10.50 5.42 -10.03
C LEU A 23 10.09 5.84 -11.44
N GLY A 24 9.55 7.04 -11.63
CA GLY A 24 9.25 7.63 -12.93
C GLY A 24 7.97 7.12 -13.59
N TRP A 25 6.99 6.67 -12.80
CA TRP A 25 5.67 6.25 -13.28
C TRP A 25 4.55 7.11 -12.70
N ARG A 26 3.37 7.11 -13.34
CA ARG A 26 2.23 7.89 -12.88
C ARG A 26 1.52 7.21 -11.71
N ARG A 27 1.53 7.86 -10.56
CA ARG A 27 0.68 7.50 -9.42
C ARG A 27 -0.80 7.53 -9.82
N GLY A 28 -1.59 6.62 -9.27
CA GLY A 28 -3.02 6.45 -9.54
C GLY A 28 -3.33 5.53 -10.72
N ASP A 29 -2.34 5.27 -11.59
CA ASP A 29 -2.52 4.50 -12.82
C ASP A 29 -1.52 3.33 -12.95
N GLU A 30 -0.27 3.53 -12.52
CA GLU A 30 0.86 2.65 -12.86
C GLU A 30 1.46 1.92 -11.64
N GLU A 31 0.79 1.92 -10.47
CA GLU A 31 1.21 1.13 -9.31
C GLU A 31 1.34 -0.37 -9.63
N GLY A 32 0.54 -0.88 -10.57
CA GLY A 32 0.65 -2.27 -11.05
C GLY A 32 2.00 -2.57 -11.72
N THR A 33 2.64 -1.57 -12.33
CA THR A 33 3.97 -1.69 -12.94
C THR A 33 5.04 -1.87 -11.86
N VAL A 34 4.95 -1.12 -10.76
CA VAL A 34 5.86 -1.27 -9.62
C VAL A 34 5.68 -2.63 -8.94
N MET A 35 4.43 -3.10 -8.82
CA MET A 35 4.14 -4.44 -8.31
C MET A 35 4.77 -5.53 -9.18
N ALA A 36 4.71 -5.40 -10.50
CA ALA A 36 5.37 -6.33 -11.42
C ALA A 36 6.90 -6.25 -11.32
N LEU A 37 7.45 -5.03 -11.24
CA LEU A 37 8.89 -4.80 -11.12
C LEU A 37 9.47 -5.43 -9.85
N ALA A 38 8.71 -5.42 -8.75
CA ALA A 38 9.11 -5.98 -7.47
C ALA A 38 9.50 -7.47 -7.54
N ALA A 39 8.93 -8.24 -8.48
CA ALA A 39 9.27 -9.65 -8.67
C ALA A 39 10.70 -9.87 -9.22
N LEU A 40 11.36 -8.82 -9.71
CA LEU A 40 12.68 -8.88 -10.33
C LEU A 40 13.81 -8.33 -9.44
N GLY A 41 13.49 -7.90 -8.21
CA GLY A 41 14.46 -7.26 -7.30
C GLY A 41 14.75 -8.06 -6.03
N ASP A 42 15.78 -7.64 -5.30
CA ASP A 42 16.08 -8.14 -3.96
C ASP A 42 15.61 -7.13 -2.90
N SER A 43 14.58 -7.52 -2.15
CA SER A 43 14.03 -6.68 -1.07
C SER A 43 15.03 -6.43 0.07
N ALA A 44 16.04 -7.30 0.25
CA ALA A 44 16.98 -7.23 1.35
C ALA A 44 17.76 -5.91 1.38
N ARG A 45 18.04 -5.33 0.21
CA ARG A 45 18.79 -4.08 0.06
C ARG A 45 18.16 -2.90 0.81
N PHE A 46 16.83 -2.77 0.77
CA PHE A 46 16.10 -1.63 1.36
C PHE A 46 15.08 -2.04 2.44
N ARG A 47 15.04 -3.32 2.82
CA ARG A 47 14.15 -3.84 3.87
C ARG A 47 14.19 -3.03 5.17
N ASN A 48 15.39 -2.71 5.65
CA ASN A 48 15.56 -1.97 6.91
C ASN A 48 15.04 -0.53 6.82
N LEU A 49 15.23 0.11 5.66
CA LEU A 49 14.71 1.44 5.38
C LEU A 49 13.17 1.42 5.45
N PHE A 50 12.51 0.51 4.73
CA PHE A 50 11.05 0.44 4.74
C PHE A 50 10.46 -0.01 6.07
N THR A 51 11.16 -0.85 6.84
CA THR A 51 10.78 -1.20 8.22
C THR A 51 10.74 0.03 9.13
N THR A 52 11.69 0.94 8.93
CA THR A 52 11.77 2.22 9.67
C THR A 52 10.74 3.22 9.14
N ALA A 53 10.62 3.34 7.81
CA ALA A 53 9.79 4.33 7.16
C ALA A 53 8.29 4.06 7.30
N VAL A 54 7.88 2.78 7.33
CA VAL A 54 6.49 2.35 7.53
C VAL A 54 6.44 1.38 8.70
N ARG A 55 6.39 1.86 9.94
CA ARG A 55 6.50 1.01 11.13
C ARG A 55 5.13 0.53 11.60
N THR A 56 4.95 -0.78 11.77
CA THR A 56 3.73 -1.36 12.39
C THR A 56 3.64 -0.97 13.87
N THR A 57 2.42 -0.82 14.36
CA THR A 57 2.10 -0.57 15.77
C THR A 57 1.24 -1.71 16.31
N ALA A 58 0.70 -1.60 17.53
CA ALA A 58 -0.19 -2.63 18.07
C ALA A 58 -1.54 -2.72 17.32
N THR A 59 -1.99 -1.61 16.73
CA THR A 59 -3.33 -1.47 16.11
C THR A 59 -3.27 -1.04 14.65
N GLY A 60 -2.09 -0.90 14.06
CA GLY A 60 -1.94 -0.36 12.71
C GLY A 60 -0.50 -0.13 12.31
N PHE A 61 -0.23 1.05 11.74
CA PHE A 61 1.12 1.44 11.36
C PHE A 61 1.27 2.97 11.37
N ARG A 62 2.51 3.44 11.30
CA ARG A 62 2.88 4.86 11.19
C ARG A 62 3.86 5.04 10.05
N ILE A 63 3.75 6.18 9.39
CA ILE A 63 4.69 6.59 8.35
C ILE A 63 5.64 7.62 8.95
N HIS A 64 6.93 7.45 8.70
CA HIS A 64 7.96 8.36 9.16
C HIS A 64 8.04 9.58 8.21
N PRO A 65 7.72 10.80 8.66
CA PRO A 65 7.62 11.98 7.79
C PRO A 65 8.97 12.38 7.17
N GLY A 66 10.07 11.99 7.82
CA GLY A 66 11.42 12.17 7.27
C GLY A 66 11.73 11.36 6.02
N TYR A 67 10.91 10.37 5.63
CA TYR A 67 11.03 9.64 4.36
C TYR A 67 9.91 10.03 3.40
N PHE A 68 8.67 10.07 3.90
CA PHE A 68 7.49 10.43 3.15
C PHE A 68 6.82 11.63 3.80
N PRO A 69 7.00 12.86 3.27
CA PRO A 69 6.39 14.06 3.81
C PRO A 69 4.87 13.93 3.91
N THR A 70 4.25 14.67 4.82
CA THR A 70 2.79 14.69 4.98
C THR A 70 2.12 15.05 3.67
N ARG A 71 1.05 14.33 3.34
CA ARG A 71 0.29 14.49 2.10
C ARG A 71 -0.17 15.95 1.93
N THR A 72 0.39 16.63 0.93
CA THR A 72 -0.12 17.91 0.46
C THR A 72 -1.04 17.69 -0.73
N LEU A 73 -2.14 18.44 -0.80
CA LEU A 73 -3.06 18.43 -1.95
C LEU A 73 -2.52 19.27 -3.11
N THR A 74 -1.49 20.07 -2.87
CA THR A 74 -0.84 20.93 -3.86
C THR A 74 0.06 20.10 -4.77
N SER A 75 -0.15 20.19 -6.07
CA SER A 75 0.77 19.63 -7.07
C SER A 75 2.15 20.30 -6.95
N GLY A 76 3.23 19.52 -7.09
CA GLY A 76 4.61 20.03 -7.12
C GLY A 76 5.44 19.86 -5.83
N TYR A 77 4.84 19.38 -4.73
CA TYR A 77 5.64 18.96 -3.57
C TYR A 77 6.09 17.51 -3.72
N PRO A 78 7.39 17.21 -3.56
CA PRO A 78 7.90 15.85 -3.65
C PRO A 78 7.33 14.97 -2.53
N ARG A 79 6.91 13.76 -2.89
CA ARG A 79 6.35 12.78 -1.93
C ARG A 79 7.40 11.86 -1.30
N THR A 80 8.61 11.91 -1.81
CA THR A 80 9.82 11.34 -1.20
C THR A 80 10.73 12.46 -0.73
N SER A 81 11.33 12.31 0.44
CA SER A 81 12.25 13.33 0.98
C SER A 81 13.66 13.20 0.40
N GLN A 82 14.49 14.22 0.63
CA GLN A 82 15.93 14.15 0.34
C GLN A 82 16.63 13.00 1.09
N ARG A 83 16.16 12.66 2.29
CA ARG A 83 16.66 11.51 3.04
C ARG A 83 16.32 10.20 2.33
N PHE A 84 15.10 10.06 1.81
CA PHE A 84 14.73 8.88 1.04
C PHE A 84 15.67 8.73 -0.16
N ILE A 85 15.82 9.79 -0.97
CA ILE A 85 16.71 9.82 -2.13
C ILE A 85 18.16 9.43 -1.76
N ALA A 86 18.69 9.99 -0.68
CA ALA A 86 20.07 9.74 -0.25
C ALA A 86 20.29 8.29 0.25
N GLU A 87 19.27 7.67 0.84
CA GLU A 87 19.35 6.30 1.37
C GLU A 87 18.87 5.23 0.36
N THR A 88 18.29 5.62 -0.79
CA THR A 88 17.84 4.71 -1.85
C THR A 88 18.57 4.95 -3.18
N CYS A 89 18.01 5.80 -4.03
CA CYS A 89 18.51 6.20 -5.33
C CYS A 89 17.91 7.57 -5.71
N PRO A 90 18.49 8.27 -6.70
CA PRO A 90 17.86 9.42 -7.34
C PRO A 90 16.48 9.07 -7.92
N GLU A 91 15.61 10.08 -8.02
CA GLU A 91 14.37 9.96 -8.78
C GLU A 91 14.68 9.58 -10.23
N ARG A 92 13.97 8.59 -10.76
CA ARG A 92 14.16 8.12 -12.14
C ARG A 92 13.28 8.91 -13.09
N HIS A 93 13.86 9.48 -14.13
CA HIS A 93 13.08 10.04 -15.23
C HIS A 93 12.49 8.90 -16.09
N PRO A 94 11.25 9.00 -16.60
CA PRO A 94 10.62 7.93 -17.39
C PRO A 94 11.45 7.38 -18.56
N SER A 95 12.28 8.22 -19.19
CA SER A 95 13.18 7.83 -20.29
C SER A 95 14.48 7.14 -19.87
N GLU A 96 14.82 7.16 -18.58
CA GLU A 96 16.04 6.53 -18.07
C GLU A 96 15.85 5.02 -17.95
N PRO A 97 16.91 4.22 -18.20
CA PRO A 97 16.81 2.78 -18.08
C PRO A 97 16.52 2.33 -16.65
N LEU A 98 15.79 1.22 -16.52
CA LEU A 98 15.66 0.52 -15.24
C LEU A 98 16.95 -0.22 -14.92
N THR A 99 17.40 -0.11 -13.67
CA THR A 99 18.58 -0.78 -13.13
C THR A 99 18.17 -1.62 -11.93
N ASP A 100 19.10 -2.44 -11.40
CA ASP A 100 18.81 -3.31 -10.26
C ASP A 100 18.41 -2.52 -9.01
N VAL A 101 18.94 -1.31 -8.80
CA VAL A 101 18.53 -0.49 -7.64
C VAL A 101 17.05 -0.12 -7.67
N HIS A 102 16.47 0.11 -8.87
CA HIS A 102 15.04 0.38 -9.02
C HIS A 102 14.19 -0.86 -8.73
N ARG A 103 14.67 -2.04 -9.17
CA ARG A 103 14.02 -3.33 -8.91
C ARG A 103 14.03 -3.66 -7.42
N ASP A 104 15.18 -3.52 -6.77
CA ASP A 104 15.36 -3.74 -5.34
C ASP A 104 14.48 -2.79 -4.51
N LEU A 105 14.35 -1.53 -4.95
CA LEU A 105 13.47 -0.55 -4.30
C LEU A 105 12.00 -0.96 -4.36
N ALA A 106 11.53 -1.38 -5.54
CA ALA A 106 10.18 -1.90 -5.72
C ALA A 106 9.95 -3.18 -4.91
N ALA A 107 10.92 -4.11 -4.88
CA ALA A 107 10.86 -5.34 -4.11
C ALA A 107 10.73 -5.07 -2.60
N ALA A 108 11.51 -4.14 -2.06
CA ALA A 108 11.46 -3.78 -0.64
C ALA A 108 10.17 -3.03 -0.25
N LEU A 109 9.66 -2.15 -1.12
CA LEU A 109 8.34 -1.52 -0.95
C LEU A 109 7.23 -2.57 -0.88
N GLN A 110 7.25 -3.50 -1.84
CA GLN A 110 6.25 -4.55 -2.00
C GLN A 110 6.27 -5.48 -0.77
N GLU A 111 7.44 -5.96 -0.36
CA GLU A 111 7.62 -6.78 0.86
C GLU A 111 7.06 -6.05 2.10
N ARG A 112 7.33 -4.75 2.24
CA ARG A 112 6.81 -4.00 3.39
C ARG A 112 5.29 -3.83 3.34
N THR A 113 4.73 -3.59 2.16
CA THR A 113 3.28 -3.45 1.96
C THR A 113 2.56 -4.73 2.34
N GLU A 114 3.09 -5.88 1.92
CA GLU A 114 2.60 -7.21 2.29
C GLU A 114 2.59 -7.42 3.80
N GLN A 115 3.71 -7.14 4.47
CA GLN A 115 3.84 -7.29 5.92
C GLN A 115 2.83 -6.44 6.69
N VAL A 116 2.63 -5.17 6.26
CA VAL A 116 1.65 -4.28 6.90
C VAL A 116 0.23 -4.77 6.64
N MET A 117 -0.10 -5.20 5.41
CA MET A 117 -1.43 -5.71 5.09
C MET A 117 -1.77 -6.99 5.86
N VAL A 118 -0.83 -7.94 5.99
CA VAL A 118 -1.00 -9.14 6.81
C VAL A 118 -1.16 -8.77 8.29
N HIS A 119 -0.41 -7.78 8.79
CA HIS A 119 -0.58 -7.28 10.16
C HIS A 119 -1.99 -6.73 10.41
N LEU A 120 -2.52 -5.91 9.48
CA LEU A 120 -3.87 -5.36 9.57
C LEU A 120 -4.95 -6.46 9.47
N ALA A 121 -4.74 -7.46 8.62
CA ALA A 121 -5.62 -8.62 8.49
C ALA A 121 -5.72 -9.40 9.82
N ARG A 122 -4.58 -9.63 10.50
CA ARG A 122 -4.57 -10.23 11.85
C ARG A 122 -5.29 -9.37 12.88
N ARG A 123 -5.11 -8.04 12.83
CA ARG A 123 -5.83 -7.12 13.72
C ARG A 123 -7.34 -7.20 13.51
N ALA A 124 -7.80 -7.18 12.26
CA ALA A 124 -9.20 -7.32 11.91
C ALA A 124 -9.79 -8.65 12.42
N ARG A 125 -9.04 -9.76 12.30
CA ARG A 125 -9.46 -11.07 12.84
C ARG A 125 -9.61 -11.02 14.36
N ALA A 126 -8.63 -10.44 15.06
CA ALA A 126 -8.65 -10.35 16.52
C ALA A 126 -9.80 -9.47 17.04
N LEU A 127 -10.12 -8.38 16.34
CA LEU A 127 -11.20 -7.47 16.72
C LEU A 127 -12.59 -8.05 16.48
N THR A 128 -12.78 -8.75 15.36
CA THR A 128 -14.11 -9.16 14.90
C THR A 128 -14.45 -10.61 15.23
N GLY A 129 -13.44 -11.46 15.40
CA GLY A 129 -13.60 -12.92 15.44
C GLY A 129 -14.05 -13.55 14.11
N SER A 130 -14.27 -12.74 13.05
CA SER A 130 -14.81 -13.20 11.77
C SER A 130 -13.88 -14.17 11.07
N ARG A 131 -14.46 -15.23 10.49
CA ARG A 131 -13.73 -16.19 9.66
C ARG A 131 -13.59 -15.77 8.20
N ARG A 132 -14.30 -14.72 7.78
CA ARG A 132 -14.32 -14.19 6.42
C ARG A 132 -13.82 -12.74 6.40
N LEU A 133 -13.01 -12.41 5.40
CA LEU A 133 -12.48 -11.07 5.19
C LEU A 133 -12.98 -10.51 3.86
N CYS A 134 -13.52 -9.28 3.88
CA CYS A 134 -13.73 -8.48 2.68
C CYS A 134 -12.73 -7.32 2.69
N VAL A 135 -12.02 -7.10 1.59
CA VAL A 135 -11.00 -6.04 1.47
C VAL A 135 -11.37 -5.08 0.36
N GLY A 136 -11.61 -3.82 0.73
CA GLY A 136 -11.83 -2.70 -0.20
C GLY A 136 -10.77 -1.60 -0.02
N GLY A 137 -10.84 -0.58 -0.86
CA GLY A 137 -9.87 0.50 -0.98
C GLY A 137 -8.85 0.26 -2.11
N GLY A 138 -8.22 1.34 -2.59
CA GLY A 138 -7.30 1.28 -3.73
C GLY A 138 -6.13 0.30 -3.55
N VAL A 139 -5.62 0.13 -2.33
CA VAL A 139 -4.53 -0.81 -2.03
C VAL A 139 -4.95 -2.28 -2.21
N ALA A 140 -6.25 -2.58 -2.17
CA ALA A 140 -6.76 -3.94 -2.37
C ALA A 140 -6.58 -4.46 -3.81
N THR A 141 -6.21 -3.60 -4.76
CA THR A 141 -5.81 -4.03 -6.12
C THR A 141 -4.42 -4.70 -6.15
N ASN A 142 -3.63 -4.59 -5.07
CA ASN A 142 -2.34 -5.26 -4.94
C ASN A 142 -2.56 -6.78 -4.71
N CYS A 143 -2.68 -7.52 -5.81
CA CYS A 143 -3.01 -8.95 -5.77
C CYS A 143 -1.95 -9.79 -5.05
N VAL A 144 -0.69 -9.37 -5.07
CA VAL A 144 0.39 -10.05 -4.32
C VAL A 144 0.15 -9.94 -2.82
N SER A 145 -0.21 -8.76 -2.32
CA SER A 145 -0.50 -8.55 -0.89
C SER A 145 -1.77 -9.28 -0.43
N ILE A 146 -2.80 -9.33 -1.29
CA ILE A 146 -4.00 -10.16 -1.03
C ILE A 146 -3.62 -11.63 -1.00
N GLY A 147 -2.78 -12.10 -1.92
CA GLY A 147 -2.23 -13.45 -1.92
C GLY A 147 -1.51 -13.79 -0.62
N LYS A 148 -0.70 -12.88 -0.07
CA LYS A 148 -0.06 -13.06 1.24
C LYS A 148 -1.04 -13.18 2.41
N ILE A 149 -2.18 -12.49 2.35
CA ILE A 149 -3.24 -12.66 3.37
C ILE A 149 -3.87 -14.05 3.25
N VAL A 150 -4.14 -14.52 2.03
CA VAL A 150 -4.68 -15.87 1.76
C VAL A 150 -3.71 -16.95 2.24
N GLU A 151 -2.43 -16.86 1.85
CA GLU A 151 -1.35 -17.77 2.26
C GLU A 151 -1.17 -17.83 3.78
N ALA A 152 -1.40 -16.71 4.48
CA ALA A 152 -1.27 -16.64 5.93
C ALA A 152 -2.35 -17.45 6.69
N GLY A 153 -3.42 -17.91 6.01
CA GLY A 153 -4.45 -18.77 6.62
C GLY A 153 -5.22 -18.12 7.76
N ILE A 154 -5.29 -16.78 7.79
CA ILE A 154 -5.96 -16.01 8.87
C ILE A 154 -7.49 -16.09 8.76
N PHE A 155 -7.99 -16.26 7.54
CA PHE A 155 -9.40 -16.32 7.19
C PHE A 155 -9.65 -17.52 6.28
N ASP A 156 -10.86 -18.09 6.35
CA ASP A 156 -11.26 -19.19 5.46
C ASP A 156 -11.52 -18.68 4.04
N GLU A 157 -12.05 -17.46 3.94
CA GLU A 157 -12.43 -16.83 2.68
C GLU A 157 -11.99 -15.36 2.71
N VAL A 158 -11.37 -14.94 1.60
CA VAL A 158 -10.98 -13.55 1.34
C VAL A 158 -11.68 -13.10 0.07
N PHE A 159 -12.44 -12.02 0.15
CA PHE A 159 -13.16 -11.43 -0.97
C PHE A 159 -12.65 -10.02 -1.27
N VAL A 160 -12.35 -9.76 -2.54
CA VAL A 160 -12.03 -8.43 -3.07
C VAL A 160 -13.08 -8.12 -4.14
N PRO A 161 -13.86 -7.04 -4.03
CA PRO A 161 -14.84 -6.69 -5.05
C PRO A 161 -14.15 -6.28 -6.37
N PRO A 162 -14.79 -6.43 -7.54
CA PRO A 162 -14.17 -6.15 -8.85
C PRO A 162 -13.60 -4.74 -9.03
N ALA A 163 -14.19 -3.74 -8.37
CA ALA A 163 -13.70 -2.37 -8.33
C ALA A 163 -13.47 -1.98 -6.87
N PRO A 164 -12.37 -2.41 -6.24
CA PRO A 164 -12.20 -2.21 -4.80
C PRO A 164 -11.77 -0.78 -4.46
N GLY A 165 -11.21 -0.04 -5.42
CA GLY A 165 -10.86 1.38 -5.27
C GLY A 165 -12.04 2.34 -5.45
N ASP A 166 -11.73 3.63 -5.59
CA ASP A 166 -12.71 4.72 -5.59
C ASP A 166 -13.79 4.58 -6.65
N ALA A 167 -13.48 4.00 -7.82
CA ALA A 167 -14.46 3.73 -8.87
C ALA A 167 -15.62 2.83 -8.42
N GLY A 168 -15.40 1.94 -7.44
CA GLY A 168 -16.46 1.09 -6.88
C GLY A 168 -17.31 1.75 -5.80
N THR A 169 -16.97 2.96 -5.34
CA THR A 169 -17.74 3.65 -4.29
C THR A 169 -19.18 3.94 -4.72
N ALA A 170 -19.42 4.21 -6.01
CA ALA A 170 -20.77 4.37 -6.56
C ALA A 170 -21.61 3.09 -6.39
N ILE A 171 -21.02 1.92 -6.64
CA ILE A 171 -21.68 0.62 -6.43
C ILE A 171 -21.96 0.40 -4.94
N GLY A 172 -20.97 0.67 -4.09
CA GLY A 172 -21.11 0.57 -2.64
C GLY A 172 -22.20 1.48 -2.06
N ALA A 173 -22.28 2.73 -2.54
CA ALA A 173 -23.30 3.71 -2.12
C ALA A 173 -24.70 3.27 -2.56
N ALA A 174 -24.86 2.80 -3.79
CA ALA A 174 -26.13 2.27 -4.28
C ALA A 174 -26.60 1.04 -3.46
N LEU A 175 -25.67 0.12 -3.16
CA LEU A 175 -25.96 -1.04 -2.30
C LEU A 175 -26.34 -0.62 -0.88
N ALA A 176 -25.63 0.33 -0.27
CA ALA A 176 -25.91 0.82 1.07
C ALA A 176 -27.35 1.37 1.17
N VAL A 177 -27.75 2.25 0.25
CA VAL A 177 -29.12 2.79 0.22
C VAL A 177 -30.16 1.71 -0.05
N HIS A 178 -29.85 0.74 -0.93
CA HIS A 178 -30.79 -0.36 -1.24
C HIS A 178 -31.02 -1.30 -0.05
N VAL A 179 -29.97 -1.58 0.73
CA VAL A 179 -30.03 -2.47 1.89
C VAL A 179 -30.63 -1.76 3.10
N ASP A 180 -30.27 -0.49 3.36
CA ASP A 180 -30.79 0.29 4.48
C ASP A 180 -32.28 0.70 4.29
N GLY A 181 -32.77 0.70 3.06
CA GLY A 181 -34.17 0.95 2.73
C GLY A 181 -35.09 -0.27 2.87
N ARG A 182 -34.57 -1.42 3.30
CA ARG A 182 -35.33 -2.64 3.63
C ARG A 182 -35.39 -2.83 5.14
#